data_AF-D8VF05-F1
#
_entry.id   AF-D8VF05-F1
#
_cell.length_a   1.000
_cell.length_b   1.000
_cell.length_c   1.000
_cell.angle_alpha   90.00
_cell.angle_beta   90.00
_cell.angle_gamma   90.00
#
_symmetry.space_group_name_H-M   'P 1'
#
loop_
_entity.id
_entity.type
_entity.pdbx_description
1 polymer ?
#
loop_
_entity_poly.entity_id
_entity_poly.type
_entity_poly.pdbx_seq_one_letter_code
_entity_poly.pdbx_strand_id
1 'polypeptide(L)'
;SLTPQGGGESPKHLSGRLIAATWWLFGFIIIASYTANLAAFLTVSRLDSPVNSLDDLSTQYKVQYAPQNGTDVATYFERMA
;
A
#
# COMPACT_ATOMS: atom_id res chain seq x y z
N SER A 1 15.07 50.84 0.40
CA SER A 1 15.88 49.61 0.36
C SER A 1 14.95 48.43 0.47
N LEU A 2 14.87 47.63 -0.59
CA LEU A 2 14.12 46.38 -0.68
C LEU A 2 15.03 45.23 -0.27
N THR A 3 15.34 45.11 1.02
CA THR A 3 16.07 43.95 1.54
C THR A 3 15.10 42.96 2.20
N PRO A 4 15.04 41.71 1.71
CA PRO A 4 14.16 40.66 2.20
C PRO A 4 14.77 40.02 3.46
N GLN A 5 14.53 40.59 4.62
CA GLN A 5 14.59 39.87 5.90
C GLN A 5 13.12 39.63 6.28
N GLY A 6 12.50 38.52 5.86
CA GLY A 6 12.86 37.18 6.32
C GLY A 6 12.09 36.88 7.59
N GLY A 7 10.75 36.90 7.50
CA GLY A 7 9.84 36.67 8.62
C GLY A 7 9.06 37.92 9.01
N GLY A 8 7.99 38.23 8.25
CA GLY A 8 7.01 39.22 8.70
C GLY A 8 6.52 38.90 10.11
N GLU A 9 6.25 39.95 10.91
CA GLU A 9 5.82 39.85 12.30
C GLU A 9 4.88 38.66 12.52
N SER A 10 5.25 37.76 13.46
CA SER A 10 4.34 36.70 13.90
C SER A 10 3.00 37.33 14.27
N PRO A 11 1.86 36.75 13.84
CA PRO A 11 0.57 37.38 14.01
C PRO A 11 0.36 37.76 15.49
N LYS A 12 0.31 39.07 15.76
CA LYS A 12 0.14 39.64 17.11
C LYS A 12 -1.17 39.19 17.77
N HIS A 13 -2.15 38.81 16.96
CA HIS A 13 -3.47 38.36 17.40
C HIS A 13 -3.58 36.83 17.44
N LEU A 14 -4.19 36.30 18.50
CA LEU A 14 -4.40 34.87 18.75
C LEU A 14 -5.10 34.16 17.57
N SER A 15 -6.02 34.86 16.89
CA SER A 15 -6.73 34.37 15.71
C SER A 15 -5.80 34.01 14.55
N GLY A 16 -4.77 34.81 14.29
CA GLY A 16 -3.79 34.53 13.21
C GLY A 16 -2.92 33.32 13.52
N ARG A 17 -2.63 33.07 14.81
CA ARG A 17 -1.88 31.88 15.25
C ARG A 17 -2.70 30.60 15.10
N LEU A 18 -4.01 30.66 15.37
CA LEU A 18 -4.92 29.53 15.18
C LEU A 18 -5.02 29.14 13.70
N ILE A 19 -5.19 30.11 12.81
CA ILE A 19 -5.24 29.84 11.36
C ILE A 19 -3.93 29.23 10.87
N ALA A 20 -2.78 29.75 11.30
CA ALA A 20 -1.48 29.20 10.95
C ALA A 20 -1.27 27.77 11.49
N ALA A 21 -1.73 27.49 12.72
CA ALA A 21 -1.67 26.16 13.30
C ALA A 21 -2.57 25.15 12.57
N THR A 22 -3.80 25.56 12.23
CA THR A 22 -4.72 24.72 11.43
C THR A 22 -4.15 24.45 10.04
N TRP A 23 -3.53 25.46 9.40
CA TRP A 23 -2.86 25.28 8.12
C TRP A 23 -1.71 24.28 8.20
N TRP A 24 -0.88 24.38 9.22
CA TRP A 24 0.21 23.43 9.47
C TRP A 24 -0.31 22.01 9.73
N LEU A 25 -1.36 21.86 10.54
CA LEU A 25 -1.99 20.57 10.81
C LEU A 25 -2.61 19.97 9.55
N PHE A 26 -3.26 20.78 8.72
CA PHE A 26 -3.82 20.32 7.46
C PHE A 26 -2.74 19.73 6.53
N GLY A 27 -1.60 20.43 6.39
CA GLY A 27 -0.46 19.91 5.64
C GLY A 27 0.08 18.59 6.20
N PHE A 28 0.24 18.49 7.52
CA PHE A 28 0.66 17.25 8.18
C PHE A 28 -0.31 16.09 7.93
N ILE A 29 -1.62 16.33 8.01
CA ILE A 29 -2.65 15.31 7.78
C ILE A 29 -2.59 14.80 6.33
N ILE A 30 -2.39 15.69 5.35
CA ILE A 30 -2.24 15.31 3.94
C ILE A 30 -1.01 14.43 3.75
N ILE A 31 0.14 14.85 4.28
CA ILE A 31 1.39 14.08 4.17
C ILE A 31 1.23 12.73 4.86
N ALA A 32 0.69 12.70 6.08
CA ALA A 32 0.44 11.46 6.81
C ALA A 32 -0.53 10.53 6.07
N SER A 33 -1.59 11.07 5.45
CA SER A 33 -2.54 10.29 4.65
C SER A 33 -1.90 9.76 3.37
N TYR A 34 -1.05 10.56 2.71
CA TYR A 34 -0.29 10.11 1.54
C TYR A 34 0.72 9.02 1.91
N THR A 35 1.46 9.21 3.01
CA THR A 35 2.38 8.20 3.55
C THR A 35 1.63 6.93 3.97
N ALA A 36 0.46 7.04 4.60
CA ALA A 36 -0.36 5.90 5.00
C ALA A 36 -0.95 5.15 3.79
N ASN A 37 -1.45 5.87 2.80
CA ASN A 37 -1.99 5.26 1.58
C ASN A 37 -0.89 4.59 0.74
N LEU A 38 0.30 5.21 0.69
CA LEU A 38 1.48 4.60 0.07
C LEU A 38 1.95 3.36 0.83
N ALA A 39 2.03 3.43 2.16
CA ALA A 39 2.40 2.30 2.99
C ALA A 39 1.39 1.16 2.87
N ALA A 40 0.09 1.48 2.83
CA ALA A 40 -0.98 0.52 2.58
C ALA A 40 -0.83 -0.15 1.21
N PHE A 41 -0.48 0.61 0.17
CA PHE A 41 -0.20 0.01 -1.13
C PHE A 41 1.04 -0.91 -1.11
N LEU A 42 2.10 -0.53 -0.40
CA LEU A 42 3.33 -1.31 -0.27
C LEU A 42 3.14 -2.61 0.53
N THR A 43 2.27 -2.62 1.54
CA THR A 43 1.93 -3.83 2.30
C THR A 43 0.86 -4.67 1.60
N VAL A 44 -0.14 -4.07 0.96
CA VAL A 44 -1.15 -4.79 0.16
C VAL A 44 -0.51 -5.48 -1.05
N SER A 45 0.49 -4.87 -1.69
CA SER A 45 1.26 -5.53 -2.78
C SER A 45 2.06 -6.76 -2.33
N ARG A 46 2.19 -7.01 -1.01
CA ARG A 46 2.88 -8.18 -0.46
C ARG A 46 1.95 -9.21 0.18
N LEU A 47 0.65 -8.93 0.26
CA LEU A 47 -0.36 -9.81 0.87
C LEU A 47 -1.17 -10.60 -0.17
N ASP A 48 -0.93 -10.40 -1.46
CA ASP A 48 -1.43 -11.31 -2.48
C ASP A 48 -0.54 -12.56 -2.47
N SER A 49 -0.79 -13.46 -1.51
CA SER A 49 -0.34 -14.84 -1.64
C SER A 49 -1.07 -15.41 -2.86
N PRO A 50 -0.38 -15.69 -3.97
CA PRO A 50 -1.02 -15.97 -5.25
C PRO A 50 -1.84 -17.27 -5.25
N VAL A 51 -1.74 -18.06 -4.18
CA VAL A 51 -2.40 -19.35 -3.99
C VAL A 51 -2.67 -19.51 -2.49
N ASN A 52 -3.94 -19.47 -2.08
CA ASN A 52 -4.31 -19.83 -0.70
C ASN A 52 -4.90 -21.25 -0.60
N SER A 53 -5.20 -21.89 -1.73
CA SER A 53 -5.80 -23.23 -1.79
C SER A 53 -5.48 -23.95 -3.11
N LEU A 54 -5.64 -25.28 -3.12
CA LEU A 54 -5.56 -26.09 -4.35
C LEU A 54 -6.63 -25.70 -5.39
N ASP A 55 -7.77 -25.17 -4.92
CA ASP A 55 -8.85 -24.68 -5.78
C ASP A 55 -8.47 -23.38 -6.52
N ASP A 56 -7.73 -22.50 -5.84
CA ASP A 56 -7.13 -21.30 -6.45
C ASP A 56 -6.08 -21.69 -7.50
N LEU A 57 -5.30 -22.75 -7.25
CA LEU A 57 -4.33 -23.29 -8.21
C LEU A 57 -5.00 -23.83 -9.47
N SER A 58 -6.13 -24.55 -9.35
CA SER A 58 -6.85 -25.06 -10.51
C SER A 58 -7.52 -23.96 -11.34
N THR A 59 -7.88 -22.84 -10.70
CA THR A 59 -8.59 -21.73 -11.37
C THR A 59 -7.63 -20.70 -11.96
N GLN A 60 -6.38 -20.64 -11.48
CA GLN A 60 -5.36 -19.71 -11.92
C GLN A 60 -4.57 -20.23 -13.13
N TYR A 61 -4.35 -19.36 -14.13
CA TYR A 61 -3.56 -19.68 -15.34
C TYR A 61 -2.13 -19.15 -15.31
N LYS A 62 -1.75 -18.40 -14.26
CA LYS A 62 -0.44 -17.76 -14.12
C LYS A 62 0.67 -18.72 -13.68
N VAL A 63 0.35 -19.80 -12.95
CA VAL A 63 1.32 -20.76 -12.40
C VAL A 63 1.03 -22.13 -13.00
N GLN A 64 1.98 -22.70 -13.75
CA GLN A 64 1.87 -24.08 -14.23
C GLN A 64 2.14 -25.05 -13.09
N TYR A 65 1.28 -26.04 -12.95
CA TYR A 65 1.43 -27.15 -12.01
C TYR A 65 1.36 -28.47 -12.76
N ALA A 66 2.15 -29.45 -12.34
CA ALA A 66 2.12 -30.80 -12.88
C ALA A 66 2.49 -31.81 -11.79
N PRO A 67 1.84 -32.99 -11.75
CA PRO A 67 2.28 -34.07 -10.88
C PRO A 67 3.65 -34.59 -11.35
N GLN A 68 4.46 -35.10 -10.41
CA GLN A 68 5.75 -35.66 -10.74
C GLN A 68 5.60 -36.98 -11.51
N ASN A 69 6.18 -37.06 -12.71
CA ASN A 69 6.10 -38.23 -13.57
C ASN A 69 6.62 -39.49 -12.88
N GLY A 70 5.84 -40.58 -12.95
CA GLY A 70 6.18 -41.89 -12.39
C GLY A 70 5.84 -42.07 -10.91
N THR A 71 5.14 -41.11 -10.28
CA THR A 71 4.65 -41.25 -8.90
C THR A 71 3.22 -41.78 -8.87
N ASP A 72 2.83 -42.37 -7.74
CA ASP A 72 1.44 -42.81 -7.50
C ASP A 72 0.45 -41.64 -7.63
N VAL A 73 0.91 -40.42 -7.32
CA VAL A 73 0.13 -39.19 -7.44
C VAL A 73 -0.20 -38.86 -8.90
N ALA A 74 0.74 -39.04 -9.84
CA ALA A 74 0.47 -38.87 -11.26
C ALA A 74 -0.58 -39.87 -11.77
N THR A 75 -0.45 -41.14 -11.36
CA THR A 75 -1.40 -42.20 -11.71
C THR A 75 -2.79 -41.94 -11.13
N TYR A 76 -2.87 -41.39 -9.92
CA TYR A 76 -4.12 -40.98 -9.28
C TYR A 76 -4.84 -39.89 -10.09
N PHE A 77 -4.12 -38.84 -10.49
CA PHE A 77 -4.71 -37.75 -11.28
C PHE A 77 -5.07 -38.17 -12.71
N GLU A 78 -4.30 -39.05 -13.35
CA GLU A 78 -4.66 -39.62 -14.67
C GLU A 78 -5.93 -40.46 -14.63
N ARG A 79 -6.21 -41.16 -13.52
CA ARG A 79 -7.44 -41.95 -13.34
C ARG A 79 -8.65 -41.12 -12.94
N MET A 80 -8.43 -39.89 -12.48
CA MET A 80 -9.47 -38.98 -12.01
C MET A 80 -9.97 -38.04 -13.13
N ALA A 81 -9.17 -37.86 -14.18
CA ALA A 81 -9.54 -37.18 -15.43
C ALA A 81 -10.49 -38.04 -16.28
#